data_AF-A0A2S6RC01-F1
#
_entry.id   AF-A0A2S6RC01-F1
#
_cell.length_a   1.000
_cell.length_b   1.000
_cell.length_c   1.000
_cell.angle_alpha   90.00
_cell.angle_beta   90.00
_cell.angle_gamma   90.00
#
_symmetry.space_group_name_H-M   'P 1'
#
loop_
_entity.id
_entity.type
_entity.pdbx_description
1 polymer ?
#
loop_
_entity_poly.entity_id
_entity_poly.type
_entity_poly.pdbx_seq_one_letter_code
_entity_poly.pdbx_strand_id
1 'polypeptide(L)'
;MRETDDNAMARARIFVDTLGCALSEAGDILLAIKAGAISEADIQADLHALTSAAAKGRGQDTEITLFKSVGAALEDLAAAKLAYERHHAP
;
A
#
# COMPACT_ATOMS: atom_id res chain seq x y z
N MET A 1 16.09 -3.59 0.19
CA MET A 1 16.34 -2.57 -0.86
C MET A 1 15.22 -1.55 -0.84
N ARG A 2 15.42 -0.35 -1.40
CA ARG A 2 14.37 0.67 -1.58
C ARG A 2 14.52 1.32 -2.95
N GLU A 3 13.42 1.78 -3.50
CA GLU A 3 13.34 2.51 -4.78
C GLU A 3 12.79 3.93 -4.59
N THR A 4 12.15 4.19 -3.45
CA THR A 4 11.63 5.50 -3.02
C THR A 4 12.55 6.08 -1.94
N ASP A 5 12.88 7.37 -2.05
CA ASP A 5 13.72 8.06 -1.08
C ASP A 5 12.92 8.65 0.09
N ASP A 6 13.64 9.11 1.11
CA ASP A 6 13.06 9.64 2.35
C ASP A 6 12.21 10.90 2.11
N ASN A 7 12.59 11.72 1.12
CA ASN A 7 11.87 12.96 0.80
C ASN A 7 10.51 12.66 0.14
N ALA A 8 10.45 11.70 -0.78
CA ALA A 8 9.20 11.26 -1.36
C ALA A 8 8.26 10.65 -0.30
N MET A 9 8.80 9.84 0.62
CA MET A 9 8.01 9.27 1.73
C MET A 9 7.46 10.36 2.65
N ALA A 10 8.30 11.30 3.10
CA ALA A 10 7.90 12.36 4.04
C ALA A 10 6.89 13.36 3.45
N ARG A 11 6.88 13.57 2.13
CA ARG A 11 5.97 14.50 1.45
C ARG A 11 4.63 13.89 1.06
N ALA A 12 4.51 12.56 1.09
CA ALA A 12 3.34 11.86 0.60
C ALA A 12 2.40 11.46 1.74
N ARG A 13 1.11 11.36 1.41
CA ARG A 13 0.15 10.57 2.18
C ARG A 13 0.33 9.12 1.80
N ILE A 14 0.78 8.32 2.76
CA ILE A 14 1.20 6.93 2.54
C ILE A 14 0.02 5.99 2.76
N PHE A 15 -0.19 5.10 1.80
CA PHE A 15 -1.15 4.00 1.85
C PHE A 15 -0.43 2.70 1.48
N VAL A 16 -0.92 1.57 1.99
CA VAL A 16 -0.27 0.26 1.78
C VAL A 16 -1.28 -0.79 1.32
N ASP A 17 -0.82 -1.90 0.75
CA ASP A 17 -1.68 -3.04 0.46
C ASP A 17 -2.17 -3.71 1.76
N THR A 18 -1.23 -4.13 2.61
CA THR A 18 -1.48 -4.68 3.94
C THR A 18 -0.49 -4.08 4.94
N LEU A 19 -0.98 -3.74 6.14
CA LEU A 19 -0.12 -3.20 7.19
C LEU A 19 0.98 -4.19 7.62
N GLY A 20 0.62 -5.48 7.73
CA GLY A 20 1.54 -6.52 8.17
C GLY A 20 2.77 -6.63 7.25
N CYS A 21 2.56 -6.83 5.95
CA CYS A 21 3.66 -6.96 4.99
C CYS A 21 4.43 -5.65 4.81
N ALA A 22 3.74 -4.51 4.83
CA ALA A 22 4.40 -3.21 4.75
C ALA A 22 5.41 -2.98 5.89
N LEU A 23 5.06 -3.39 7.11
CA LEU A 23 5.91 -3.24 8.31
C LEU A 23 6.91 -4.39 8.52
N SER A 24 6.91 -5.42 7.67
CA SER A 24 7.89 -6.52 7.73
C SER A 24 8.84 -6.56 6.54
N GLU A 25 8.39 -6.15 5.36
CA GLU A 25 9.07 -6.44 4.08
C GLU A 25 9.31 -5.20 3.21
N ALA A 26 8.48 -4.15 3.33
CA ALA A 26 8.59 -2.98 2.47
C ALA A 26 9.83 -2.14 2.83
N GLY A 27 10.94 -2.38 2.13
CA GLY A 27 12.18 -1.67 2.39
C GLY A 27 12.08 -0.14 2.23
N ASP A 28 11.19 0.37 1.39
CA ASP A 28 10.88 1.81 1.31
C ASP A 28 10.34 2.36 2.64
N ILE A 29 9.42 1.65 3.29
CA ILE A 29 8.83 2.04 4.57
C ILE A 29 9.81 1.81 5.71
N LEU A 30 10.38 0.62 5.81
CA LEU A 30 11.27 0.23 6.90
C LEU A 30 12.51 1.12 7.00
N LEU A 31 13.11 1.45 5.84
CA LEU A 31 14.29 2.31 5.82
C LEU A 31 13.94 3.77 6.09
N ALA A 32 12.77 4.25 5.63
CA ALA A 32 12.31 5.61 5.93
C ALA A 32 11.97 5.79 7.42
N ILE A 33 11.34 4.79 8.05
CA ILE A 33 11.12 4.76 9.51
C ILE A 33 12.46 4.75 10.24
N LYS A 34 13.38 3.87 9.84
CA LYS A 34 14.72 3.79 10.45
C LYS A 34 15.51 5.10 10.31
N ALA A 35 15.34 5.82 9.19
CA ALA A 35 15.94 7.12 8.96
C ALA A 35 15.25 8.27 9.70
N GLY A 36 14.08 8.02 10.31
CA GLY A 36 13.27 9.02 10.99
C GLY A 36 12.52 9.96 10.05
N ALA A 37 12.42 9.62 8.76
CA ALA A 37 11.71 10.41 7.77
C ALA A 37 10.18 10.33 7.94
N ILE A 38 9.71 9.18 8.42
CA ILE A 38 8.32 8.89 8.78
C ILE A 38 8.28 7.98 10.01
N SER A 39 7.09 7.73 10.52
CA SER A 39 6.76 6.77 11.57
C SER A 39 5.65 5.83 11.08
N GLU A 40 5.39 4.75 11.82
CA GLU A 40 4.26 3.85 11.53
C GLU A 40 2.91 4.60 11.51
N ALA A 41 2.78 5.64 12.34
CA ALA A 41 1.58 6.47 12.42
C ALA A 41 1.34 7.35 11.19
N ASP A 42 2.34 7.52 10.32
CA ASP A 42 2.20 8.29 9.08
C ASP A 42 1.53 7.46 7.96
N ILE A 43 1.40 6.14 8.14
CA ILE A 43 0.63 5.27 7.25
C ILE A 43 -0.86 5.52 7.48
N GLN A 44 -1.54 6.03 6.45
CA GLN A 44 -2.91 6.53 6.57
C GLN A 44 -3.95 5.40 6.61
N ALA A 45 -3.77 4.37 5.77
CA ALA A 45 -4.66 3.22 5.67
C ALA A 45 -4.07 2.12 4.79
N ASP A 46 -4.62 0.91 4.93
CA ASP A 46 -4.41 -0.17 3.98
C ASP A 46 -5.46 -0.17 2.84
N LEU A 47 -5.26 -1.04 1.85
CA LEU A 47 -6.15 -1.14 0.69
C LEU A 47 -7.56 -1.61 1.09
N HIS A 48 -7.68 -2.42 2.13
CA HIS A 48 -8.98 -2.86 2.63
C HIS A 48 -9.78 -1.69 3.20
N ALA A 49 -9.17 -0.85 4.04
CA ALA A 49 -9.82 0.33 4.61
C ALA A 49 -10.19 1.37 3.54
N LEU A 50 -9.35 1.53 2.50
CA LEU A 50 -9.65 2.40 1.36
C LEU A 50 -10.85 1.92 0.55
N THR A 51 -10.91 0.63 0.23
CA THR A 51 -11.97 0.05 -0.62
C THR A 51 -13.29 -0.15 0.12
N SER A 52 -13.25 -0.30 1.45
CA SER A 52 -14.44 -0.37 2.31
C SER A 52 -14.98 1.01 2.74
N ALA A 53 -14.37 2.09 2.27
CA ALA A 53 -14.66 3.47 2.69
C ALA A 53 -14.48 3.74 4.21
N ALA A 54 -13.78 2.85 4.92
CA ALA A 54 -13.37 3.06 6.30
C ALA A 54 -12.27 4.12 6.44
N ALA A 55 -11.50 4.34 5.37
CA ALA A 55 -10.53 5.42 5.24
C ALA A 55 -10.78 6.26 4.00
N LYS A 56 -10.47 7.56 4.09
CA LYS A 56 -10.48 8.45 2.93
C LYS A 56 -9.15 8.36 2.20
N GLY A 57 -9.21 8.23 0.88
CA GLY A 57 -8.05 8.37 0.00
C GLY A 57 -7.63 9.84 -0.15
N ARG A 58 -7.29 10.23 -1.37
CA ARG A 58 -6.97 11.63 -1.70
C ARG A 58 -8.11 12.57 -1.29
N GLY A 59 -7.77 13.61 -0.53
CA GLY A 59 -8.70 14.63 -0.07
C GLY A 59 -8.59 15.95 -0.83
N GLN A 60 -7.43 16.26 -1.42
CA GLN A 60 -7.19 17.51 -2.15
C GLN A 60 -6.27 17.32 -3.37
N ASP A 61 -6.38 18.21 -4.35
CA ASP A 61 -5.60 18.14 -5.59
C ASP A 61 -4.10 18.40 -5.39
N THR A 62 -3.74 19.14 -4.34
CA THR A 62 -2.35 19.47 -4.01
C THR A 62 -1.61 18.34 -3.28
N GLU A 63 -2.31 17.29 -2.85
CA GLU A 63 -1.70 16.20 -2.11
C GLU A 63 -0.82 15.31 -3.00
N ILE A 64 0.30 14.85 -2.45
CA ILE A 64 1.04 13.74 -3.04
C ILE A 64 0.56 12.48 -2.34
N THR A 65 0.14 11.47 -3.09
CA THR A 65 -0.27 10.17 -2.53
C THR A 65 0.71 9.11 -2.97
N LEU A 66 1.14 8.27 -2.03
CA LEU A 66 2.02 7.15 -2.30
C LEU A 66 1.33 5.87 -1.85
N PHE A 67 1.14 4.95 -2.78
CA PHE A 67 0.65 3.61 -2.47
C PHE A 67 1.83 2.64 -2.57
N LYS A 68 2.23 2.04 -1.44
CA LYS A 68 3.29 1.04 -1.40
C LYS A 68 2.66 -0.36 -1.37
N SER A 69 2.92 -1.12 -2.42
CA SER A 69 2.58 -2.54 -2.48
C SER A 69 3.84 -3.40 -2.38
N VAL A 70 3.75 -4.45 -1.56
CA VAL A 70 4.69 -5.57 -1.47
C VAL A 70 4.10 -6.80 -2.18
N GLY A 71 2.77 -6.91 -2.20
CA GLY A 71 1.99 -8.00 -2.76
C GLY A 71 1.26 -8.77 -1.66
N ALA A 72 0.01 -9.15 -1.92
CA ALA A 72 -0.76 -9.99 -1.00
C ALA A 72 -1.27 -11.25 -1.72
N ALA A 73 -1.09 -12.43 -1.13
CA ALA A 73 -1.53 -13.70 -1.72
C ALA A 73 -3.04 -13.75 -2.04
N LEU A 74 -3.84 -12.90 -1.40
CA LEU A 74 -5.26 -12.72 -1.71
C LEU A 74 -5.47 -12.19 -3.14
N GLU A 75 -4.60 -11.31 -3.61
CA GLU A 75 -4.64 -10.71 -4.95
C GLU A 75 -4.44 -11.80 -6.01
N ASP A 76 -3.46 -12.67 -5.82
CA ASP A 76 -3.19 -13.83 -6.68
C ASP A 76 -4.38 -14.79 -6.71
N LEU A 77 -4.93 -15.13 -5.55
CA LEU A 77 -6.06 -16.05 -5.45
C LEU A 77 -7.32 -15.48 -6.12
N ALA A 78 -7.59 -14.19 -5.91
CA ALA A 78 -8.72 -13.51 -6.54
C ALA A 78 -8.57 -13.49 -8.08
N ALA A 79 -7.38 -13.18 -8.58
CA ALA A 79 -7.07 -13.20 -10.00
C ALA A 79 -7.18 -14.62 -10.60
N ALA A 80 -6.63 -15.62 -9.92
CA ALA A 80 -6.68 -17.02 -10.36
C ALA A 80 -8.12 -17.54 -10.42
N LYS A 81 -8.94 -17.23 -9.41
CA LYS A 81 -10.36 -17.59 -9.38
C LYS A 81 -11.12 -16.95 -10.55
N LEU A 82 -10.92 -15.65 -10.79
CA LEU A 82 -11.55 -14.95 -11.91
C LEU A 82 -11.15 -15.55 -13.26
N ALA A 83 -9.86 -15.85 -13.45
CA ALA A 83 -9.35 -16.47 -14.68
C ALA A 83 -9.95 -17.86 -14.89
N TYR A 84 -10.01 -18.66 -13.83
CA TYR A 84 -10.60 -20.01 -13.84
C TYR A 84 -12.09 -19.97 -14.19
N GLU A 85 -12.86 -19.10 -13.54
CA GLU A 85 -14.30 -18.93 -13.77
C GLU A 85 -14.60 -18.44 -15.19
N ARG A 86 -13.79 -17.51 -15.73
CA ARG A 86 -13.95 -17.05 -17.13
C ARG A 86 -13.63 -18.12 -18.16
N HIS A 87 -12.68 -19.02 -17.87
CA HIS A 87 -12.38 -20.13 -18.77
C HIS A 87 -13.48 -21.22 -18.76
N HIS A 88 -14.15 -21.40 -17.63
CA HIS A 88 -15.18 -22.42 -17.44
C HIS A 88 -16.61 -21.87 -17.51
N ALA A 89 -16.79 -20.59 -17.82
CA ALA A 89 -18.10 -20.02 -18.10
C ALA A 89 -18.61 -20.57 -19.45
N PRO A 90 -19.87 -21.05 -19.53
CA PRO A 90 -20.46 -21.54 -20.77
C PRO A 90 -20.62 -20.46 -21.83
#